data_AF-A0A3C0C3P8-F1
#
_entry.id   AF-A0A3C0C3P8-F1
#
_cell.length_a   1.000
_cell.length_b   1.000
_cell.length_c   1.000
_cell.angle_alpha   90.00
_cell.angle_beta   90.00
_cell.angle_gamma   90.00
#
_symmetry.space_group_name_H-M   'P 1'
#
loop_
_entity.id
_entity.type
_entity.pdbx_description
1 polymer ?
#
loop_
_entity_poly.entity_id
_entity_poly.type
_entity_poly.pdbx_seq_one_letter_code
_entity_poly.pdbx_strand_id
1 'polypeptide(L)' 'AGGIVDGSTWEKIRAAGCDPMKMLKDNDSYTALEAAGALFKPGPTGTNVNDLVIALA' A
#
# COMPACT_ATOMS: atom_id res chain seq x y z
N ALA A 1 8.11 3.62 -2.75
CA ALA A 1 8.62 2.47 -1.99
C ALA A 1 7.50 1.96 -1.10
N GLY A 2 6.92 0.80 -1.41
CA GLY A 2 5.93 0.13 -0.53
C GLY A 2 4.68 0.93 -0.14
N GLY A 3 4.05 0.50 0.94
CA GLY A 3 2.89 1.15 1.55
C GLY A 3 2.97 1.17 3.06
N ILE A 4 2.30 2.15 3.67
CA ILE A 4 2.10 2.27 5.12
C ILE A 4 0.62 2.10 5.35
N VAL A 5 0.24 1.09 6.12
CA VAL A 5 -1.14 0.67 6.31
C VAL A 5 -1.48 0.56 7.79
N ASP A 6 -2.77 0.66 8.08
CA ASP A 6 -3.37 0.46 9.40
C ASP A 6 -4.68 -0.36 9.27
N GLY A 7 -5.35 -0.60 10.40
CA GLY A 7 -6.61 -1.36 10.43
C GLY A 7 -7.75 -0.75 9.60
N SER A 8 -7.69 0.54 9.25
CA SER A 8 -8.70 1.23 8.43
C SER A 8 -8.44 1.16 6.93
N THR A 9 -7.24 0.73 6.53
CA THR A 9 -6.78 0.83 5.13
C THR A 9 -7.67 0.02 4.18
N TRP A 10 -8.08 -1.17 4.60
CA TRP A 10 -8.94 -2.03 3.79
C TRP A 10 -10.28 -1.39 3.45
N GLU A 11 -10.89 -0.72 4.43
CA GLU A 11 -12.18 -0.06 4.29
C GLU A 11 -12.06 1.23 3.47
N LYS A 12 -10.94 1.96 3.57
CA LYS A 12 -10.64 3.12 2.71
C LYS A 12 -10.60 2.72 1.23
N ILE A 13 -10.00 1.56 0.89
CA ILE A 13 -10.01 1.04 -0.48
C ILE A 13 -11.45 0.80 -0.96
N ARG A 14 -12.27 0.16 -0.13
CA ARG A 14 -13.69 -0.07 -0.46
C ARG A 14 -14.48 1.23 -0.60
N ALA A 15 -14.26 2.19 0.30
CA ALA A 15 -14.93 3.48 0.28
C ALA A 15 -14.60 4.31 -0.97
N ALA A 16 -13.43 4.08 -1.59
CA ALA A 16 -13.04 4.66 -2.88
C ALA A 16 -13.69 3.96 -4.10
N GLY A 17 -14.57 2.98 -3.88
CA GLY A 17 -15.24 2.22 -4.95
C GLY A 17 -14.41 1.07 -5.52
N CYS A 18 -13.30 0.71 -4.87
CA CYS A 18 -12.42 -0.37 -5.29
C CYS A 18 -12.70 -1.68 -4.53
N ASP A 19 -12.40 -2.83 -5.16
CA ASP A 19 -12.40 -4.14 -4.49
C ASP A 19 -10.97 -4.56 -4.14
N PRO A 20 -10.54 -4.46 -2.86
CA PRO A 20 -9.17 -4.78 -2.47
C PRO A 20 -8.78 -6.23 -2.73
N MET A 21 -9.72 -7.20 -2.66
CA MET A 21 -9.41 -8.61 -2.94
C MET A 21 -9.15 -8.84 -4.41
N LYS A 22 -10.00 -8.26 -5.27
CA LYS A 22 -9.82 -8.33 -6.73
C LYS A 22 -8.50 -7.70 -7.14
N MET A 23 -8.20 -6.51 -6.63
CA MET A 23 -6.95 -5.81 -6.96
C MET A 23 -5.71 -6.58 -6.51
N LEU A 24 -5.74 -7.18 -5.32
CA LEU A 24 -4.65 -8.06 -4.86
C LEU A 24 -4.47 -9.27 -5.78
N LYS A 25 -5.57 -9.91 -6.18
CA LYS A 25 -5.56 -11.06 -7.12
C LYS A 25 -4.99 -10.67 -8.49
N ASP A 26 -5.25 -9.44 -8.92
CA ASP A 26 -4.79 -8.91 -10.21
C ASP A 26 -3.37 -8.31 -10.13
N ASN A 27 -2.68 -8.42 -8.99
CA ASN A 27 -1.39 -7.78 -8.70
C ASN A 27 -1.39 -6.25 -8.83
N ASP A 28 -2.55 -5.62 -8.64
CA ASP A 28 -2.75 -4.17 -8.70
C ASP A 28 -2.74 -3.52 -7.30
N SER A 29 -1.76 -3.91 -6.49
CA SER A 29 -1.61 -3.38 -5.12
C SER A 29 -1.27 -1.89 -5.12
N TYR A 30 -0.61 -1.38 -6.16
CA TYR A 30 -0.28 0.04 -6.29
C TYR A 30 -1.54 0.91 -6.30
N THR A 31 -2.50 0.63 -7.18
CA THR A 31 -3.73 1.42 -7.31
C THR A 31 -4.59 1.29 -6.05
N ALA A 32 -4.59 0.12 -5.42
CA ALA A 32 -5.32 -0.10 -4.17
C ALA A 32 -4.75 0.78 -3.03
N LEU A 33 -3.43 0.79 -2.86
CA LEU A 33 -2.77 1.63 -1.87
C LEU A 33 -2.90 3.12 -2.21
N GLU A 34 -2.91 3.50 -3.49
CA GLU A 34 -3.14 4.88 -3.92
C GLU A 34 -4.54 5.36 -3.53
N ALA A 35 -5.57 4.54 -3.79
CA ALA A 35 -6.96 4.83 -3.43
C ALA A 35 -7.16 5.05 -1.93
N ALA A 36 -6.38 4.37 -1.08
CA ALA A 36 -6.39 4.55 0.37
C ALA A 36 -5.45 5.65 0.90
N GLY A 37 -4.67 6.30 0.03
CA GLY A 37 -3.63 7.25 0.44
C GLY A 37 -2.47 6.59 1.21
N ALA A 38 -2.26 5.29 1.02
CA ALA A 38 -1.34 4.45 1.79
C ALA A 38 0.03 4.25 1.11
N LEU A 39 0.29 4.91 -0.02
CA LEU A 39 1.58 4.80 -0.71
C LEU A 39 2.68 5.57 0.02
N PHE A 40 3.81 4.91 0.25
CA PHE A 40 5.02 5.55 0.73
C PHE A 40 5.96 5.86 -0.46
N LYS A 41 6.33 7.13 -0.65
CA LYS A 41 7.12 7.58 -1.81
C LYS A 41 8.29 8.47 -1.35
N PRO A 42 9.37 7.90 -0.76
CA PRO A 42 10.49 8.70 -0.23
C PRO A 42 11.41 9.30 -1.31
N GLY A 43 11.20 8.97 -2.59
CA GLY A 43 12.11 9.34 -3.67
C GLY A 43 13.32 8.39 -3.79
N PRO A 44 14.31 8.74 -4.64
CA PRO A 44 15.53 7.95 -4.81
C PRO A 44 16.40 8.00 -3.55
N THR A 45 16.84 6.84 -3.06
CA THR A 45 17.61 6.71 -1.82
C THR A 45 19.12 6.68 -2.04
N GLY A 46 19.59 6.41 -3.27
CA GLY A 46 21.01 6.29 -3.60
C GLY A 46 21.67 4.97 -3.18
N THR A 47 20.89 3.97 -2.74
CA THR A 47 21.39 2.63 -2.37
C THR A 47 20.30 1.57 -2.50
N ASN A 48 20.68 0.28 -2.45
CA ASN A 48 19.76 -0.86 -2.38
C ASN A 48 20.28 -1.91 -1.39
N VAL A 49 19.57 -2.09 -0.28
CA VAL A 49 19.85 -3.12 0.76
C VAL A 49 18.64 -4.02 1.01
N ASN A 50 17.84 -4.24 -0.03
CA ASN A 50 16.58 -5.01 0.01
C ASN A 50 15.47 -4.31 0.83
N ASP A 51 14.47 -5.10 1.27
CA ASP A 51 13.22 -4.64 1.89
C ASP A 51 13.26 -4.65 3.42
N LEU A 52 12.44 -3.77 4.03
CA LEU A 52 12.21 -3.71 5.47
C LEU A 52 10.71 -3.64 5.76
N VAL A 53 10.23 -4.48 6.68
CA VAL A 53 8.86 -4.45 7.21
C VAL A 53 8.89 -4.12 8.69
N ILE A 54 8.08 -3.15 9.11
CA ILE A 54 7.93 -2.73 10.51
C ILE A 54 6.46 -2.91 10.89
N ALA A 55 6.21 -3.57 12.02
CA ALA A 55 4.88 -3.71 12.60
C ALA A 55 4.88 -3.11 14.02
N LEU A 56 3.84 -2.34 14.34
CA LEU A 56 3.62 -1.75 15.66
C LEU A 56 2.41 -2.44 16.31
N ALA A 57 2.48 -2.68 17.62
CA ALA A 57 1.43 -3.34 18.42
C ALA A 57 0.67 -2.33 19.29
#